data_AF-A0A6P5RFP8-F1
#
_entry.id   AF-A0A6P5RFP8-F1
#
_cell.length_a   1.000
_cell.length_b   1.000
_cell.length_c   1.000
_cell.angle_alpha   90.00
_cell.angle_beta   90.00
_cell.angle_gamma   90.00
#
_symmetry.space_group_name_H-M   'P 1'
#
loop_
_entity.id
_entity.type
_entity.pdbx_description
1 polymer ?
#
loop_
_entity_poly.entity_id
_entity_poly.type
_entity_poly.pdbx_seq_one_letter_code
_entity_poly.pdbx_strand_id
1 'polypeptide(L)'
;MEKLKSLVPETLKRMIGESSADDLPRTCSSLGDFLLHFEPFHQMVRDLADPEVALCGKNKEAALESKQKGNKCFLSGDYANALDFYTQALIVAPMDAHEDRNLVATLYVNRASVLHKMGLLRECLRDCNRALQISSNYAKAWYRRGKANASMGNYKDTIRDLDVAKTLELTMGGKRQIESEMKIILDQQKSTSNPSIQQYENTSDILDEKNSNLETCKSYKNGAMLTRNSLK
;
A
#
# COMPACT_ATOMS: atom_id res chain seq x y z
N MET A 1 -19.95 21.49 -13.11
CA MET A 1 -20.52 20.14 -12.88
C MET A 1 -22.04 20.14 -12.74
N GLU A 2 -22.66 20.95 -11.89
CA GLU A 2 -24.14 20.93 -11.71
C GLU A 2 -24.94 21.26 -12.98
N LYS A 3 -24.48 22.25 -13.77
CA LYS A 3 -25.06 22.57 -15.10
C LYS A 3 -24.95 21.42 -16.11
N LEU A 4 -23.91 20.58 -15.99
CA LEU A 4 -23.73 19.42 -16.85
C LEU A 4 -24.72 18.31 -16.47
N LYS A 5 -24.88 18.06 -15.16
CA LYS A 5 -25.83 17.06 -14.63
C LYS A 5 -27.28 17.37 -14.96
N SER A 6 -27.67 18.65 -14.96
CA SER A 6 -29.04 19.07 -15.28
C SER A 6 -29.40 18.87 -16.76
N LEU A 7 -28.40 18.75 -17.64
CA LEU A 7 -28.59 18.63 -19.09
C LEU A 7 -28.53 17.18 -19.59
N VAL A 8 -28.24 16.22 -18.70
CA VAL A 8 -28.31 14.79 -19.03
C VAL A 8 -29.78 14.38 -19.21
N PRO A 9 -30.17 13.77 -20.34
CA PRO A 9 -31.54 13.34 -20.59
C PRO A 9 -32.05 12.36 -19.52
N GLU A 10 -33.28 12.55 -19.05
CA GLU A 10 -33.91 11.65 -18.07
C GLU A 10 -34.05 10.21 -18.60
N THR A 11 -34.17 10.05 -19.92
CA THR A 11 -34.16 8.74 -20.58
C THR A 11 -32.84 8.01 -20.38
N LEU A 12 -31.71 8.71 -20.45
CA LEU A 12 -30.38 8.16 -20.23
C LEU A 12 -30.14 7.89 -18.74
N LYS A 13 -30.58 8.80 -17.85
CA LYS A 13 -30.51 8.60 -16.40
C LYS A 13 -31.29 7.35 -15.95
N ARG A 14 -32.50 7.18 -16.46
CA ARG A 14 -33.34 6.02 -16.17
C ARG A 14 -32.72 4.73 -16.73
N MET A 15 -32.23 4.78 -17.97
CA MET A 15 -31.56 3.63 -18.60
C MET A 15 -30.35 3.15 -17.78
N ILE A 16 -29.53 4.06 -17.27
CA ILE A 16 -28.38 3.74 -16.42
C ILE A 16 -28.83 3.28 -15.02
N GLY A 17 -29.86 3.92 -14.46
CA GLY A 17 -30.38 3.58 -13.12
C GLY A 17 -31.06 2.22 -13.04
N GLU A 18 -31.66 1.75 -14.13
CA GLU A 18 -32.37 0.47 -14.22
C GLU A 18 -31.47 -0.66 -14.78
N SER A 19 -30.26 -0.35 -15.25
CA SER A 19 -29.37 -1.31 -15.90
C SER A 19 -28.62 -2.24 -14.94
N SER A 20 -28.35 -3.46 -15.39
CA SER A 20 -27.54 -4.47 -14.72
C SER A 20 -26.10 -4.52 -15.27
N ALA A 21 -25.25 -5.40 -14.71
CA ALA A 21 -23.89 -5.58 -15.20
C ALA A 21 -23.83 -6.04 -16.68
N ASP A 22 -24.81 -6.81 -17.13
CA ASP A 22 -24.89 -7.32 -18.51
C ASP A 22 -25.21 -6.20 -19.53
N ASP A 23 -25.84 -5.12 -19.07
CA ASP A 23 -26.22 -3.97 -19.88
C ASP A 23 -25.10 -2.93 -20.03
N LEU A 24 -23.98 -3.11 -19.30
CA LEU A 24 -22.88 -2.16 -19.23
C LEU A 24 -22.32 -1.74 -20.60
N PRO A 25 -22.12 -2.63 -21.59
CA PRO A 25 -21.65 -2.21 -22.91
C PRO A 25 -22.63 -1.25 -23.58
N ARG A 26 -23.94 -1.53 -23.50
CA ARG A 26 -24.99 -0.73 -24.13
C ARG A 26 -25.14 0.63 -23.46
N THR A 27 -25.13 0.67 -22.13
CA THR A 27 -25.25 1.92 -21.37
C THR A 27 -24.02 2.79 -21.51
N CYS A 28 -22.81 2.19 -21.53
CA CYS A 28 -21.57 2.91 -21.85
C CYS A 28 -21.60 3.51 -23.26
N SER A 29 -22.02 2.75 -24.28
CA SER A 29 -22.16 3.27 -25.65
C SER A 29 -23.15 4.43 -25.72
N SER A 30 -24.33 4.28 -25.10
CA SER A 30 -25.35 5.34 -25.12
C SER A 30 -24.92 6.61 -24.39
N LEU A 31 -24.18 6.47 -23.27
CA LEU A 31 -23.58 7.60 -22.56
C LEU A 31 -22.46 8.25 -23.38
N GLY A 32 -21.62 7.43 -24.01
CA GLY A 32 -20.56 7.90 -24.91
C GLY A 32 -21.13 8.71 -26.08
N ASP A 33 -22.13 8.18 -26.76
CA ASP A 33 -22.81 8.85 -27.88
C ASP A 33 -23.42 10.19 -27.43
N PHE A 34 -24.06 10.23 -26.27
CA PHE A 34 -24.57 11.49 -25.72
C PHE A 34 -23.44 12.51 -25.51
N LEU A 35 -22.36 12.12 -24.82
CA LEU A 35 -21.24 13.03 -24.54
C LEU A 35 -20.55 13.52 -25.81
N LEU A 36 -20.40 12.66 -26.83
CA LEU A 36 -19.79 12.99 -28.12
C LEU A 36 -20.60 13.94 -29.00
N HIS A 37 -21.89 14.13 -28.71
CA HIS A 37 -22.74 15.07 -29.44
C HIS A 37 -23.19 16.24 -28.57
N PHE A 38 -22.77 16.27 -27.30
CA PHE A 38 -23.21 17.27 -26.35
C PHE A 38 -22.23 18.44 -26.29
N GLU A 39 -22.53 19.49 -27.06
CA GLU A 39 -21.62 20.63 -27.22
C GLU A 39 -21.18 21.33 -25.91
N PRO A 40 -22.04 21.48 -24.88
CA PRO A 40 -21.60 21.97 -23.57
C PRO A 40 -20.55 21.08 -22.89
N PHE A 41 -20.57 19.76 -23.13
CA PHE A 41 -19.50 18.87 -22.66
C PHE A 41 -18.20 19.14 -23.40
N HIS A 42 -18.24 19.30 -24.73
CA HIS A 42 -17.03 19.66 -25.48
C HIS A 42 -16.49 21.03 -25.08
N GLN A 43 -17.34 22.02 -24.87
CA GLN A 43 -16.90 23.33 -24.38
C GLN A 43 -16.26 23.21 -23.01
N MET A 44 -16.86 22.47 -22.08
CA MET A 44 -16.26 22.20 -20.77
C MET A 44 -14.91 21.49 -20.90
N VAL A 45 -14.80 20.47 -21.77
CA VAL A 45 -13.54 19.75 -22.02
C VAL A 45 -12.49 20.69 -22.62
N ARG A 46 -12.88 21.57 -23.56
CA ARG A 46 -12.00 22.60 -24.13
C ARG A 46 -11.55 23.58 -23.05
N ASP A 47 -12.46 24.13 -22.26
CA ASP A 47 -12.13 25.07 -21.17
C ASP A 47 -11.23 24.43 -20.11
N LEU A 48 -11.39 23.12 -19.85
CA LEU A 48 -10.52 22.35 -18.93
C LEU A 48 -9.16 21.98 -19.54
N ALA A 49 -9.08 21.88 -20.87
CA ALA A 49 -7.87 21.57 -21.61
C ALA A 49 -7.11 22.82 -22.08
N ASP A 50 -7.77 23.98 -22.08
CA ASP A 50 -7.20 25.28 -22.45
C ASP A 50 -6.16 25.72 -21.40
N PRO A 51 -4.87 25.84 -21.76
CA PRO A 51 -3.82 26.21 -20.82
C PRO A 51 -3.98 27.62 -20.22
N GLU A 52 -4.70 28.53 -20.90
CA GLU A 52 -4.90 29.93 -20.47
C GLU A 52 -6.13 30.09 -19.58
N VAL A 53 -7.17 29.26 -19.78
CA VAL A 53 -8.46 29.35 -19.06
C VAL A 53 -8.59 28.28 -17.97
N ALA A 54 -7.88 27.16 -18.08
CA ALA A 54 -7.94 26.09 -17.08
C ALA A 54 -7.28 26.53 -15.76
N LEU A 55 -8.00 26.33 -14.65
CA LEU A 55 -7.44 26.31 -13.28
C LEU A 55 -6.30 25.28 -13.09
N CYS A 56 -5.99 24.48 -14.12
CA CYS A 56 -4.95 23.45 -14.16
C CYS A 56 -3.96 23.67 -15.31
N GLY A 57 -3.68 24.92 -15.68
CA GLY A 57 -2.57 25.26 -16.56
C GLY A 57 -1.28 24.57 -16.09
N LYS A 58 -0.62 23.84 -17.00
CA LYS A 58 0.63 23.16 -16.68
C LYS A 58 1.69 24.22 -16.42
N ASN A 59 2.20 24.29 -15.21
CA ASN A 59 3.12 25.31 -14.76
C ASN A 59 4.24 24.65 -13.94
N LYS A 60 5.46 24.66 -14.49
CA LYS A 60 6.62 24.02 -13.88
C LYS A 60 7.00 24.71 -12.57
N GLU A 61 6.94 26.02 -12.52
CA GLU A 61 7.30 26.84 -11.37
C GLU A 61 6.33 26.59 -10.21
N ALA A 62 5.02 26.58 -10.47
CA ALA A 62 3.99 26.26 -9.48
C ALA A 62 4.11 24.81 -8.97
N ALA A 63 4.45 23.87 -9.85
CA ALA A 63 4.73 22.49 -9.46
C ALA A 63 5.96 22.42 -8.53
N LEU A 64 7.02 23.15 -8.84
CA LEU A 64 8.24 23.21 -8.02
C LEU A 64 8.00 23.89 -6.68
N GLU A 65 7.20 24.95 -6.62
CA GLU A 65 6.82 25.62 -5.38
C GLU A 65 6.02 24.67 -4.48
N SER A 66 5.00 24.02 -5.03
CA SER A 66 4.19 23.02 -4.32
C SER A 66 5.05 21.85 -3.84
N LYS A 67 5.99 21.37 -4.66
CA LYS A 67 6.98 20.37 -4.26
C LYS A 67 7.81 20.84 -3.06
N GLN A 68 8.28 22.08 -3.05
CA GLN A 68 9.06 22.63 -1.94
C GLN A 68 8.24 22.73 -0.65
N LYS A 69 6.98 23.15 -0.73
CA LYS A 69 6.05 23.15 0.41
C LYS A 69 5.85 21.73 0.95
N GLY A 70 5.59 20.76 0.06
CA GLY A 70 5.47 19.35 0.42
C GLY A 70 6.73 18.79 1.09
N ASN A 71 7.92 19.15 0.58
CA ASN A 71 9.19 18.77 1.20
C ASN A 71 9.34 19.34 2.62
N LYS A 72 8.94 20.60 2.85
CA LYS A 72 8.98 21.21 4.18
C LYS A 72 8.06 20.48 5.16
N CYS A 73 6.81 20.23 4.75
CA CYS A 73 5.85 19.46 5.54
C CYS A 73 6.34 18.04 5.84
N PHE A 74 6.96 17.37 4.86
CA PHE A 74 7.53 16.03 5.06
C PHE A 74 8.64 16.04 6.11
N LEU A 75 9.53 17.04 6.07
CA LEU A 75 10.63 17.19 7.04
C LEU A 75 10.11 17.52 8.45
N SER A 76 9.00 18.25 8.57
CA SER A 76 8.35 18.53 9.85
C SER A 76 7.48 17.38 10.37
N GLY A 77 7.37 16.26 9.64
CA GLY A 77 6.51 15.12 9.99
C GLY A 77 5.02 15.35 9.72
N ASP A 78 4.65 16.47 9.11
CA ASP A 78 3.28 16.80 8.72
C ASP A 78 2.94 16.11 7.39
N TYR A 79 2.66 14.82 7.49
CA TYR A 79 2.42 13.97 6.32
C TYR A 79 1.12 14.28 5.60
N ALA A 80 0.10 14.80 6.28
CA ALA A 80 -1.17 15.18 5.67
C ALA A 80 -0.97 16.36 4.69
N ASN A 81 -0.37 17.47 5.16
CA ASN A 81 -0.10 18.60 4.28
C ASN A 81 0.95 18.27 3.22
N ALA A 82 1.93 17.40 3.52
CA ALA A 82 2.88 16.93 2.51
C ALA A 82 2.18 16.20 1.35
N LEU A 83 1.19 15.34 1.66
CA LEU A 83 0.40 14.61 0.67
C LEU A 83 -0.37 15.58 -0.25
N ASP A 84 -0.99 16.60 0.33
CA ASP A 84 -1.76 17.60 -0.40
C ASP A 84 -0.88 18.42 -1.32
N PHE A 85 0.25 18.93 -0.83
CA PHE A 85 1.17 19.72 -1.64
C PHE A 85 1.82 18.92 -2.78
N TYR A 86 2.19 17.64 -2.56
CA TYR A 86 2.68 16.81 -3.66
C TYR A 86 1.57 16.48 -4.67
N THR A 87 0.32 16.36 -4.22
CA THR A 87 -0.83 16.16 -5.12
C THR A 87 -1.09 17.40 -5.97
N GLN A 88 -1.07 18.60 -5.36
CA GLN A 88 -1.14 19.87 -6.08
C GLN A 88 -0.02 20.00 -7.10
N ALA A 89 1.21 19.66 -6.71
CA ALA A 89 2.36 19.68 -7.62
C ALA A 89 2.14 18.76 -8.83
N LEU A 90 1.60 17.56 -8.64
CA LEU A 90 1.30 16.62 -9.72
C LEU A 90 0.20 17.12 -10.67
N ILE A 91 -0.78 17.85 -10.16
CA ILE A 91 -1.88 18.42 -10.98
C ILE A 91 -1.32 19.42 -11.99
N VAL A 92 -0.43 20.31 -11.55
CA VAL A 92 0.12 21.39 -12.39
C VAL A 92 1.43 21.04 -13.08
N ALA A 93 2.08 19.91 -12.77
CA ALA A 93 3.35 19.53 -13.38
C ALA A 93 3.20 19.27 -14.91
N PRO A 94 4.08 19.84 -15.75
CA PRO A 94 4.12 19.52 -17.18
C PRO A 94 4.62 18.08 -17.38
N MET A 95 3.96 17.33 -18.27
CA MET A 95 4.29 15.92 -18.54
C MET A 95 5.39 15.77 -19.61
N ASP A 96 5.54 16.76 -20.48
CA ASP A 96 6.35 16.67 -21.72
C ASP A 96 7.79 17.19 -21.58
N ALA A 97 8.25 17.45 -20.35
CA ALA A 97 9.59 17.99 -20.11
C ALA A 97 10.67 16.90 -20.34
N HIS A 98 11.10 16.77 -21.60
CA HIS A 98 12.08 15.80 -22.10
C HIS A 98 13.51 15.93 -21.53
N GLU A 99 13.84 17.03 -20.84
CA GLU A 99 15.25 17.39 -20.63
C GLU A 99 15.82 17.08 -19.24
N ASP A 100 15.02 16.66 -18.26
CA ASP A 100 15.56 16.31 -16.95
C ASP A 100 14.78 15.15 -16.34
N ARG A 101 15.48 14.24 -15.65
CA ARG A 101 14.90 13.03 -15.02
C ARG A 101 13.57 13.39 -14.32
N ASN A 102 12.48 13.01 -15.00
CA ASN A 102 11.19 13.70 -15.04
C ASN A 102 10.69 14.19 -13.66
N LEU A 103 10.37 15.49 -13.55
CA LEU A 103 9.80 16.12 -12.35
C LEU A 103 8.60 15.33 -11.82
N VAL A 104 7.75 14.84 -12.71
CA VAL A 104 6.55 14.05 -12.37
C VAL A 104 6.92 12.74 -11.68
N ALA A 105 7.96 12.04 -12.16
CA ALA A 105 8.46 10.82 -11.51
C ALA A 105 8.98 11.13 -10.10
N THR A 106 9.69 12.24 -9.92
CA THR A 106 10.16 12.70 -8.61
C THR A 106 8.99 13.00 -7.67
N LEU A 107 7.94 13.67 -8.16
CA LEU A 107 6.75 13.97 -7.37
C LEU A 107 6.01 12.70 -6.93
N TYR A 108 5.87 11.72 -7.82
CA TYR A 108 5.31 10.42 -7.45
C TYR A 108 6.13 9.71 -6.39
N VAL A 109 7.47 9.71 -6.47
CA VAL A 109 8.33 9.09 -5.45
C VAL A 109 8.23 9.82 -4.11
N ASN A 110 8.17 11.15 -4.12
CA ASN A 110 8.02 11.94 -2.90
C ASN A 110 6.66 11.67 -2.23
N ARG A 111 5.58 11.64 -3.02
CA ARG A 111 4.25 11.30 -2.52
C ARG A 111 4.18 9.85 -2.04
N ALA A 112 4.81 8.90 -2.73
CA ALA A 112 4.94 7.52 -2.28
C ALA A 112 5.65 7.42 -0.92
N SER A 113 6.66 8.27 -0.68
CA SER A 113 7.35 8.33 0.62
C SER A 113 6.41 8.80 1.74
N VAL A 114 5.53 9.77 1.47
CA VAL A 114 4.50 10.22 2.42
C VAL A 114 3.48 9.10 2.68
N LEU A 115 2.97 8.48 1.61
CA LEU A 115 2.00 7.39 1.70
C LEU A 115 2.54 6.20 2.51
N HIS A 116 3.82 5.85 2.32
CA HIS A 116 4.50 4.83 3.14
C HIS A 116 4.52 5.21 4.62
N LYS A 117 4.85 6.47 4.95
CA LYS A 117 4.85 6.97 6.34
C LYS A 117 3.47 6.98 6.97
N MET A 118 2.41 7.13 6.17
CA MET A 118 1.02 7.06 6.61
C MET A 118 0.46 5.63 6.66
N GLY A 119 1.24 4.61 6.29
CA GLY A 119 0.77 3.21 6.22
C GLY A 119 -0.12 2.89 5.01
N LEU A 120 -0.26 3.82 4.07
CA LEU A 120 -1.03 3.67 2.82
C LEU A 120 -0.18 2.93 1.77
N LEU A 121 0.11 1.66 2.05
CA LEU A 121 1.11 0.88 1.30
C LEU A 121 0.67 0.56 -0.14
N ARG A 122 -0.63 0.36 -0.40
CA ARG A 122 -1.13 0.07 -1.75
C ARG A 122 -1.03 1.30 -2.66
N GLU A 123 -1.35 2.46 -2.13
CA GLU A 123 -1.22 3.76 -2.80
C GLU A 123 0.25 4.10 -3.05
N CYS A 124 1.12 3.80 -2.08
CA CYS A 124 2.57 3.90 -2.23
C CYS A 124 3.07 3.07 -3.41
N LEU A 125 2.69 1.79 -3.51
CA LEU A 125 3.04 0.92 -4.65
C LEU A 125 2.55 1.50 -5.98
N ARG A 126 1.32 2.02 -6.02
CA ARG A 126 0.74 2.65 -7.22
C ARG A 126 1.57 3.84 -7.67
N ASP A 127 1.97 4.72 -6.76
CA ASP A 127 2.78 5.89 -7.08
C ASP A 127 4.20 5.50 -7.50
N CYS A 128 4.82 4.50 -6.86
CA CYS A 128 6.10 3.95 -7.33
C CYS A 128 6.01 3.38 -8.74
N ASN A 129 4.94 2.65 -9.07
CA ASN A 129 4.73 2.11 -10.42
C ASN A 129 4.56 3.22 -11.45
N ARG A 130 3.83 4.28 -11.14
CA ARG A 130 3.71 5.45 -12.02
C ARG A 130 5.06 6.14 -12.25
N ALA A 131 5.86 6.30 -11.19
CA ALA A 131 7.21 6.85 -11.33
C ALA A 131 8.10 5.99 -12.25
N LEU A 132 7.99 4.66 -12.15
CA LEU A 132 8.76 3.71 -12.96
C LEU A 132 8.28 3.60 -14.41
N GLN A 133 6.99 3.84 -14.68
CA GLN A 133 6.48 3.97 -16.04
C GLN A 133 7.07 5.20 -16.74
N ILE A 134 7.30 6.28 -15.99
CA ILE A 134 7.90 7.52 -16.52
C ILE A 134 9.42 7.39 -16.64
N SER A 135 10.08 6.82 -15.62
CA SER A 135 11.52 6.65 -15.56
C SER A 135 11.86 5.28 -14.98
N SER A 136 12.04 4.31 -15.87
CA SER A 136 12.34 2.92 -15.51
C SER A 136 13.69 2.75 -14.81
N ASN A 137 14.63 3.68 -15.02
CA ASN A 137 15.95 3.71 -14.38
C ASN A 137 15.98 4.54 -13.08
N TYR A 138 14.83 4.90 -12.50
CA TYR A 138 14.81 5.72 -11.29
C TYR A 138 15.05 4.89 -10.02
N ALA A 139 16.31 4.78 -9.60
CA ALA A 139 16.74 3.97 -8.44
C ALA A 139 15.89 4.21 -7.17
N LYS A 140 15.55 5.47 -6.88
CA LYS A 140 14.72 5.84 -5.71
C LYS A 140 13.30 5.26 -5.78
N ALA A 141 12.70 5.16 -6.97
CA ALA A 141 11.37 4.57 -7.13
C ALA A 141 11.39 3.07 -6.85
N TRP A 142 12.39 2.35 -7.37
CA TRP A 142 12.61 0.93 -7.07
C TRP A 142 12.82 0.69 -5.57
N TYR A 143 13.69 1.47 -4.95
CA TYR A 143 13.97 1.36 -3.51
C TYR A 143 12.71 1.61 -2.66
N ARG A 144 11.91 2.64 -2.99
CA ARG A 144 10.64 2.92 -2.28
C ARG A 144 9.63 1.79 -2.46
N ARG A 145 9.51 1.23 -3.68
CA ARG A 145 8.62 0.10 -3.95
C ARG A 145 9.03 -1.15 -3.17
N GLY A 146 10.34 -1.44 -3.11
CA GLY A 146 10.89 -2.54 -2.33
C GLY A 146 10.56 -2.43 -0.83
N LYS A 147 10.63 -1.22 -0.26
CA LYS A 147 10.24 -0.95 1.13
C LYS A 147 8.73 -1.11 1.38
N ALA A 148 7.90 -0.64 0.46
CA ALA A 148 6.46 -0.84 0.56
C ALA A 148 6.10 -2.34 0.49
N ASN A 149 6.72 -3.09 -0.43
CA ASN A 149 6.59 -4.54 -0.50
C ASN A 149 7.05 -5.24 0.80
N ALA A 150 8.14 -4.77 1.41
CA ALA A 150 8.64 -5.33 2.66
C ALA A 150 7.63 -5.13 3.80
N SER A 151 7.06 -3.93 3.91
CA SER A 151 6.00 -3.62 4.88
C SER A 151 4.70 -4.41 4.66
N MET A 152 4.46 -4.92 3.44
CA MET A 152 3.35 -5.79 3.11
C MET A 152 3.67 -7.29 3.25
N GLY A 153 4.93 -7.66 3.55
CA GLY A 153 5.37 -9.06 3.61
C GLY A 153 5.67 -9.70 2.24
N ASN A 154 5.72 -8.91 1.16
CA ASN A 154 6.01 -9.38 -0.19
C ASN A 154 7.53 -9.52 -0.41
N TYR A 155 8.20 -10.38 0.36
CA TYR A 155 9.66 -10.46 0.42
C TYR A 155 10.33 -10.79 -0.93
N LYS A 156 9.71 -11.61 -1.77
CA LYS A 156 10.23 -11.91 -3.12
C LYS A 156 10.32 -10.65 -3.99
N ASP A 157 9.27 -9.82 -3.96
CA ASP A 157 9.25 -8.56 -4.71
C ASP A 157 10.20 -7.53 -4.09
N THR A 158 10.33 -7.52 -2.76
CA THR A 158 11.33 -6.68 -2.07
C THR A 158 12.74 -6.97 -2.54
N ILE A 159 13.17 -8.24 -2.57
CA ILE A 159 14.52 -8.62 -3.01
C ILE A 159 14.76 -8.11 -4.43
N ARG A 160 13.85 -8.42 -5.36
CA ARG A 160 13.94 -7.98 -6.76
C ARG A 160 14.04 -6.46 -6.86
N ASP A 161 13.17 -5.73 -6.17
CA ASP A 161 13.13 -4.28 -6.27
C ASP A 161 14.37 -3.61 -5.66
N LEU A 162 14.90 -4.12 -4.54
CA LEU A 162 16.11 -3.59 -3.91
C LEU A 162 17.37 -3.92 -4.72
N ASP A 163 17.45 -5.09 -5.36
CA ASP A 163 18.56 -5.44 -6.25
C ASP A 163 18.61 -4.53 -7.48
N VAL A 164 17.45 -4.25 -8.09
CA VAL A 164 17.36 -3.29 -9.20
C VAL A 164 17.73 -1.88 -8.73
N ALA A 165 17.22 -1.46 -7.56
CA ALA A 165 17.57 -0.15 -6.99
C ALA A 165 19.08 0.00 -6.76
N LYS A 166 19.73 -1.02 -6.19
CA LYS A 166 21.17 -1.06 -5.96
C LYS A 166 21.97 -1.01 -7.25
N THR A 167 21.51 -1.71 -8.30
CA THR A 167 22.18 -1.71 -9.61
C THR A 167 22.13 -0.34 -10.27
N LEU A 168 21.00 0.37 -10.14
CA LEU A 168 20.78 1.70 -10.70
C LEU A 168 21.35 2.84 -9.85
N GLU A 169 21.62 2.60 -8.57
CA GLU A 169 22.21 3.60 -7.67
C GLU A 169 23.63 3.94 -8.11
N LEU A 170 23.94 5.23 -8.22
CA LEU A 170 25.22 5.69 -8.76
C LEU A 170 26.31 5.75 -7.69
N THR A 171 25.93 6.00 -6.44
CA THR A 171 26.87 6.22 -5.34
C THR A 171 27.17 4.93 -4.60
N MET A 172 28.44 4.70 -4.25
CA MET A 172 28.81 3.54 -3.41
C MET A 172 28.17 3.61 -2.01
N GLY A 173 27.99 4.82 -1.47
CA GLY A 173 27.27 5.03 -0.21
C GLY A 173 25.81 4.58 -0.29
N GLY A 174 25.10 4.98 -1.34
CA GLY A 174 23.72 4.56 -1.58
C GLY A 174 23.60 3.04 -1.78
N LYS A 175 24.51 2.43 -2.53
CA LYS A 175 24.54 0.96 -2.70
C LYS A 175 24.69 0.24 -1.36
N ARG A 176 25.64 0.66 -0.51
CA ARG A 176 25.85 0.08 0.83
C ARG A 176 24.63 0.27 1.73
N GLN A 177 23.94 1.40 1.63
CA GLN A 177 22.71 1.64 2.37
C GLN A 177 21.59 0.68 1.93
N ILE A 178 21.42 0.48 0.63
CA ILE A 178 20.41 -0.46 0.11
C ILE A 178 20.72 -1.88 0.56
N GLU A 179 21.99 -2.30 0.50
CA GLU A 179 22.45 -3.61 0.97
C GLU A 179 22.19 -3.82 2.47
N SER A 180 22.50 -2.82 3.30
CA SER A 180 22.28 -2.93 4.75
C SER A 180 20.80 -3.02 5.09
N GLU A 181 19.96 -2.22 4.44
CA GLU A 181 18.50 -2.28 4.62
C GLU A 181 17.92 -3.61 4.12
N MET A 182 18.38 -4.12 2.98
CA MET A 182 17.97 -5.42 2.46
C MET A 182 18.29 -6.54 3.46
N LYS A 183 19.47 -6.53 4.07
CA LYS A 183 19.85 -7.50 5.11
C LYS A 183 18.91 -7.43 6.31
N ILE A 184 18.63 -6.23 6.81
CA ILE A 184 17.71 -6.03 7.95
C ILE A 184 16.33 -6.60 7.64
N ILE A 185 15.79 -6.35 6.44
CA ILE A 185 14.46 -6.85 6.04
C ILE A 185 14.45 -8.39 5.97
N LEU A 186 15.51 -9.02 5.46
CA LEU A 186 15.61 -10.48 5.37
C LEU A 186 15.76 -11.15 6.74
N ASP A 187 16.47 -10.51 7.68
CA ASP A 187 16.60 -11.03 9.04
C ASP A 187 15.26 -10.90 9.81
N GLN A 188 14.49 -9.84 9.56
CA GLN A 188 13.12 -9.71 10.05
C GLN A 188 12.20 -10.82 9.50
N GLN A 189 12.33 -11.18 8.22
CA GLN A 189 11.57 -12.28 7.63
C GLN A 189 11.85 -13.62 8.33
N LYS A 190 13.12 -13.94 8.60
CA LYS A 190 13.49 -15.19 9.29
C LYS A 190 12.90 -15.25 10.70
N SER A 191 12.82 -14.11 11.37
CA SER A 191 12.24 -14.00 12.70
C SER A 191 10.71 -14.16 12.67
N THR A 192 10.03 -13.69 11.62
CA THR A 192 8.57 -13.86 11.47
C THR A 192 8.16 -15.23 10.92
N SER A 193 9.08 -15.95 10.26
CA SER A 193 8.85 -17.31 9.74
C SER A 193 9.20 -18.44 10.73
N ASN A 194 9.66 -18.11 11.94
CA ASN A 194 9.90 -19.07 13.03
C ASN A 194 8.90 -18.89 14.19
N PRO A 195 7.61 -19.27 14.04
CA PRO A 195 6.73 -19.50 15.18
C PRO A 195 6.97 -20.92 15.73
N SER A 196 7.26 -20.99 17.03
CA SER A 196 7.57 -22.17 17.85
C SER A 196 6.74 -23.43 17.52
N ILE A 197 7.40 -24.51 17.09
CA ILE A 197 7.00 -25.90 17.38
C ILE A 197 8.29 -26.67 17.73
N GLN A 198 8.21 -27.46 18.82
CA GLN A 198 9.24 -28.31 19.45
C GLN A 198 9.98 -27.69 20.65
N GLN A 199 9.21 -27.35 21.67
CA GLN A 199 9.63 -27.60 23.04
C GLN A 199 8.42 -28.16 23.80
N TYR A 200 8.13 -29.45 23.63
CA TYR A 200 7.64 -30.34 24.68
C TYR A 200 7.84 -31.77 24.17
N GLU A 201 8.33 -32.64 25.05
CA GLU A 201 8.72 -34.04 24.84
C GLU A 201 10.09 -34.26 24.18
N ASN A 202 11.15 -34.03 24.98
CA ASN A 202 12.14 -35.08 25.24
C ASN A 202 13.11 -34.60 26.33
N THR A 203 12.91 -35.05 27.58
CA THR A 203 13.93 -35.55 28.51
C THR A 203 13.37 -35.65 29.94
N SER A 204 12.94 -36.85 30.33
CA SER A 204 13.06 -37.44 31.68
C SER A 204 12.51 -38.87 31.57
N ASP A 205 13.14 -39.97 31.90
CA ASP A 205 14.46 -40.32 32.39
C ASP A 205 14.61 -41.81 32.02
N ILE A 206 15.73 -42.21 31.43
CA ILE A 206 16.21 -43.59 31.53
C ILE A 206 17.29 -43.53 32.59
N LEU A 207 17.07 -44.20 33.72
CA LEU A 207 18.02 -44.96 34.55
C LEU A 207 17.28 -45.35 35.84
N ASP A 208 16.69 -46.55 35.91
CA ASP A 208 17.31 -47.65 36.66
C ASP A 208 16.40 -48.88 36.77
N GLU A 209 17.06 -50.01 36.55
CA GLU A 209 16.54 -51.37 36.50
C GLU A 209 16.65 -52.02 37.90
N LYS A 210 15.73 -52.95 38.21
CA LYS A 210 15.75 -53.97 39.28
C LYS A 210 15.22 -53.57 40.68
N ASN A 211 14.00 -54.03 40.98
CA ASN A 211 13.84 -55.11 41.97
C ASN A 211 12.44 -55.74 41.92
N SER A 212 12.41 -57.01 41.53
CA SER A 212 11.35 -57.97 41.85
C SER A 212 11.36 -58.30 43.34
N ASN A 213 10.20 -58.29 44.00
CA ASN A 213 9.79 -59.10 45.18
C ASN A 213 8.42 -58.56 45.63
N LEU A 214 7.31 -59.21 45.27
CA LEU A 214 6.60 -60.25 46.04
C LEU A 214 6.13 -59.79 47.44
N GLU A 215 4.82 -59.96 47.64
CA GLU A 215 4.13 -60.30 48.89
C GLU A 215 3.49 -59.19 49.78
N THR A 216 2.14 -59.26 49.79
CA THR A 216 1.21 -59.22 50.95
C THR A 216 1.19 -58.03 51.92
N CYS A 217 0.01 -57.39 52.08
CA CYS A 217 -0.90 -57.66 53.21
C CYS A 217 -2.16 -56.76 53.24
N LYS A 218 -3.33 -57.42 53.21
CA LYS A 218 -4.46 -57.33 54.17
C LYS A 218 -5.02 -55.96 54.62
N SER A 219 -6.27 -55.74 54.19
CA SER A 219 -7.49 -55.45 54.99
C SER A 219 -7.34 -54.97 56.44
N TYR A 220 -8.05 -53.91 56.82
CA TYR A 220 -8.87 -53.76 58.05
C TYR A 220 -9.73 -52.47 57.91
N LYS A 221 -11.04 -52.60 57.65
CA LYS A 221 -12.19 -52.53 58.58
C LYS A 221 -12.64 -51.12 59.03
N ASN A 222 -13.86 -50.80 58.59
CA ASN A 222 -15.06 -50.40 59.35
C ASN A 222 -15.15 -49.04 60.10
N GLY A 223 -16.28 -48.38 59.80
CA GLY A 223 -17.14 -47.67 60.76
C GLY A 223 -17.08 -46.14 60.64
N ALA A 224 -18.17 -45.36 60.69
CA ALA A 224 -19.58 -45.61 60.89
C ALA A 224 -20.37 -44.31 60.62
N MET A 225 -21.67 -44.45 60.28
CA MET A 225 -22.84 -43.56 60.50
C MET A 225 -22.80 -42.09 60.02
N LEU A 226 -23.67 -41.66 59.08
CA LEU A 226 -25.14 -41.40 59.18
C LEU A 226 -25.54 -40.26 60.14
N THR A 227 -26.03 -39.14 59.57
CA THR A 227 -27.37 -38.51 59.74
C THR A 227 -27.38 -37.18 58.96
N ARG A 228 -28.13 -37.00 57.84
CA ARG A 228 -29.57 -36.64 57.67
C ARG A 228 -30.05 -35.37 58.39
N ASN A 229 -30.48 -34.38 57.59
CA ASN A 229 -31.72 -33.55 57.67
C ASN A 229 -31.49 -32.28 56.81
N SER A 230 -32.16 -32.00 55.68
CA SER A 230 -33.59 -31.79 55.40
C SER A 230 -34.19 -30.55 56.09
N LEU A 231 -34.64 -29.62 55.23
CA LEU A 231 -35.72 -28.63 55.40
C LEU A 231 -35.47 -27.40 56.29
N LYS A 232 -35.36 -26.24 55.65
CA LYS A 232 -36.36 -25.17 55.68
C LYS A 232 -36.26 -24.31 54.42
#